data_AF-A0A9D9LI38-F1
#
_entry.id   AF-A0A9D9LI38-F1
#
_cell.length_a   1.000
_cell.length_b   1.000
_cell.length_c   1.000
_cell.angle_alpha   90.00
_cell.angle_beta   90.00
_cell.angle_gamma   90.00
#
_symmetry.space_group_name_H-M   'P 1'
#
loop_
_entity.id
_entity.type
_entity.pdbx_description
1 polymer ?
#
loop_
_entity_poly.entity_id
_entity_poly.type
_entity_poly.pdbx_seq_one_letter_code
_entity_poly.pdbx_strand_id
1 'polypeptide(L)'
;MANKVHLPDDRYFGPDPRQKEIAQRLYTQVANLPLICPHGHVDPRMFADPDYSFGSPADLLIVPDHYVFRMLYSQGVPMEALGIP
;
A
#
# COMPACT_ATOMS: atom_id res chain seq x y z
N MET A 1 2.28 23.65 6.72
CA MET A 1 2.13 23.22 5.31
C MET A 1 2.68 21.81 5.21
N ALA A 2 1.96 20.87 4.59
CA ALA A 2 2.48 19.51 4.42
C ALA A 2 3.69 19.54 3.48
N ASN A 3 4.78 18.87 3.87
CA ASN A 3 5.94 18.73 2.99
C ASN A 3 5.55 17.94 1.74
N LYS A 4 6.06 18.35 0.57
CA LYS A 4 5.84 17.63 -0.69
C LYS A 4 6.44 16.22 -0.58
N VAL A 5 5.63 15.21 -0.86
CA VAL A 5 6.10 13.82 -0.92
C VAL A 5 7.03 13.68 -2.13
N HIS A 6 8.26 13.22 -1.90
CA HIS A 6 9.23 12.92 -2.95
C HIS A 6 9.29 11.41 -3.17
N LEU A 7 8.87 10.95 -4.36
CA LEU A 7 8.87 9.54 -4.76
C LEU A 7 9.76 9.40 -6.01
N PRO A 8 11.05 9.11 -5.85
CA PRO A 8 11.94 8.85 -6.98
C PRO A 8 11.45 7.67 -7.83
N ASP A 9 11.66 7.73 -9.13
CA ASP A 9 11.36 6.62 -10.05
C ASP A 9 12.32 5.44 -9.85
N ASP A 10 13.49 5.68 -9.27
CA ASP A 10 14.53 4.69 -8.98
C ASP A 10 14.53 4.19 -7.53
N ARG A 11 13.44 4.44 -6.79
CA ARG A 11 13.26 3.97 -5.41
C ARG A 11 13.44 2.46 -5.31
N TYR A 12 14.03 2.00 -4.21
CA TYR A 12 14.37 0.60 -3.90
C TYR A 12 15.49 -0.04 -4.74
N PHE A 13 16.05 0.65 -5.76
CA PHE A 13 17.25 0.15 -6.44
C PHE A 13 18.52 0.44 -5.63
N GLY A 14 19.54 -0.40 -5.81
CA GLY A 14 20.84 -0.23 -5.17
C GLY A 14 21.52 1.10 -5.56
N PRO A 15 22.39 1.65 -4.70
CA PRO A 15 23.02 2.95 -4.95
C PRO A 15 24.17 2.90 -5.97
N ASP A 16 24.74 1.72 -6.24
CA ASP A 16 25.80 1.54 -7.26
C ASP A 16 25.26 1.93 -8.66
N PRO A 17 25.93 2.85 -9.39
CA PRO A 17 25.41 3.36 -10.66
C PRO A 17 25.17 2.26 -11.70
N ARG A 18 26.06 1.26 -11.77
CA ARG A 18 25.96 0.20 -12.77
C ARG A 18 24.84 -0.78 -12.43
N GLN A 19 24.69 -1.15 -11.16
CA GLN A 19 23.57 -1.96 -10.69
C GLN A 19 22.23 -1.26 -10.91
N LYS A 20 22.15 0.05 -10.61
CA LYS A 20 20.94 0.85 -10.80
C LYS A 20 20.52 0.93 -12.27
N GLU A 21 21.46 1.19 -13.18
CA GLU A 21 21.21 1.21 -14.63
C GLU A 21 20.62 -0.12 -15.11
N ILE A 22 21.21 -1.24 -14.67
CA ILE A 22 20.72 -2.58 -15.01
C ILE A 22 19.32 -2.81 -14.43
N ALA A 23 19.09 -2.46 -13.15
CA ALA A 23 17.80 -2.61 -12.48
C ALA A 23 16.69 -1.80 -13.17
N GLN A 24 16.95 -0.55 -13.54
CA GLN A 24 16.02 0.32 -14.26
C GLN A 24 15.66 -0.26 -15.64
N ARG A 25 16.64 -0.78 -16.38
CA ARG A 25 16.40 -1.42 -17.68
C ARG A 25 15.54 -2.67 -17.56
N LEU A 26 15.75 -3.48 -16.53
CA LEU A 26 14.94 -4.67 -16.25
C LEU A 26 13.53 -4.28 -15.83
N TYR A 27 13.40 -3.34 -14.89
CA TYR A 27 12.11 -2.88 -14.39
C TYR A 27 11.24 -2.26 -15.48
N THR A 28 11.81 -1.42 -16.36
CA THR A 28 11.08 -0.78 -17.47
C THR A 28 10.40 -1.80 -18.40
N GLN A 29 10.97 -3.00 -18.55
CA GLN A 29 10.38 -4.05 -19.38
C GLN A 29 9.15 -4.71 -18.73
N VAL A 30 9.05 -4.69 -17.40
CA VAL A 30 8.04 -5.44 -16.65
C VAL A 30 7.03 -4.56 -15.91
N ALA A 31 7.33 -3.27 -15.71
CA ALA A 31 6.53 -2.36 -14.88
C ALA A 31 5.06 -2.23 -15.31
N ASN A 32 4.78 -2.41 -16.60
CA ASN A 32 3.44 -2.31 -17.17
C ASN A 32 2.80 -3.66 -17.50
N LEU A 33 3.41 -4.77 -17.06
CA LEU A 33 2.77 -6.08 -17.21
C LEU A 33 1.55 -6.18 -16.29
N PRO A 34 0.50 -6.91 -16.69
CA PRO A 34 -0.64 -7.16 -15.83
C PRO A 34 -0.23 -7.82 -14.51
N LEU A 35 -0.84 -7.38 -13.41
CA LEU A 35 -0.67 -8.04 -12.13
C LEU A 35 -1.43 -9.37 -12.14
N ILE A 36 -0.71 -10.46 -11.87
CA ILE A 36 -1.29 -11.78 -11.60
C ILE A 36 -1.24 -11.99 -10.09
N CYS A 37 -2.39 -11.87 -9.42
CA CYS A 37 -2.54 -12.00 -7.98
C CYS A 37 -3.28 -13.31 -7.65
N PRO A 38 -2.61 -14.48 -7.66
CA PRO A 38 -3.28 -15.79 -7.56
C PRO A 38 -3.81 -16.10 -6.14
N HIS A 39 -3.46 -15.26 -5.17
CA HIS A 39 -3.90 -15.39 -3.78
C HIS A 39 -4.09 -14.00 -3.17
N GLY A 40 -5.19 -13.80 -2.45
CA GLY A 40 -5.53 -12.54 -1.81
C GLY A 40 -6.80 -12.65 -0.97
N HIS A 41 -7.08 -11.61 -0.19
CA HIS A 41 -8.21 -11.53 0.73
C HIS A 41 -9.07 -10.27 0.50
N VAL A 42 -9.13 -9.79 -0.74
CA VAL A 42 -10.01 -8.66 -1.10
C VAL A 42 -11.45 -9.13 -1.03
N ASP A 43 -12.33 -8.33 -0.42
CA ASP A 43 -13.75 -8.62 -0.32
C ASP A 43 -14.39 -8.66 -1.73
N PRO A 44 -14.97 -9.79 -2.17
CA PRO A 44 -15.57 -9.91 -3.49
C PRO A 44 -16.76 -8.97 -3.71
N ARG A 45 -17.42 -8.49 -2.64
CA ARG A 45 -18.51 -7.51 -2.74
C ARG A 45 -18.05 -6.23 -3.42
N MET A 46 -16.77 -5.85 -3.26
CA MET A 46 -16.17 -4.72 -3.96
C MET A 46 -16.41 -4.75 -5.47
N PHE A 47 -16.46 -5.94 -6.08
CA PHE A 47 -16.61 -6.11 -7.52
C PHE A 47 -18.04 -6.43 -7.95
N ALA A 48 -18.88 -6.91 -7.03
CA ALA A 48 -20.20 -7.45 -7.33
C ALA A 48 -21.35 -6.52 -6.93
N ASP A 49 -21.16 -5.68 -5.91
CA ASP A 49 -22.17 -4.78 -5.38
C ASP A 49 -22.07 -3.40 -6.05
N PRO A 50 -23.09 -2.96 -6.81
CA PRO A 50 -23.07 -1.67 -7.49
C PRO A 50 -23.05 -0.47 -6.52
N ASP A 51 -23.48 -0.67 -5.27
CA ASP A 51 -23.55 0.37 -4.24
C ASP A 51 -22.37 0.29 -3.25
N TYR A 52 -21.37 -0.54 -3.53
CA TYR A 52 -20.19 -0.68 -2.68
C TYR A 52 -19.46 0.66 -2.52
N SER A 53 -19.18 1.04 -1.27
CA SER A 53 -18.41 2.23 -0.92
C SER A 53 -17.26 1.87 0.00
N PHE A 54 -16.11 2.52 -0.20
CA PHE A 54 -14.93 2.37 0.66
C PHE A 54 -15.08 3.03 2.04
N GLY A 55 -16.14 3.82 2.26
CA GLY A 55 -16.31 4.57 3.51
C GLY A 55 -15.29 5.71 3.65
N SER A 56 -14.81 5.93 4.87
CA SER A 56 -13.78 6.92 5.17
C SER A 56 -12.37 6.40 4.82
N PRO A 57 -11.36 7.29 4.73
CA PRO A 57 -9.97 6.84 4.58
C PRO A 57 -9.50 5.90 5.69
N ALA A 58 -10.05 6.02 6.91
CA ALA A 58 -9.74 5.10 8.00
C ALA A 58 -10.32 3.70 7.75
N ASP A 59 -11.56 3.62 7.24
CA ASP A 59 -12.23 2.35 6.89
C ASP A 59 -11.49 1.59 5.79
N LEU A 60 -10.79 2.32 4.89
CA LEU A 60 -10.02 1.71 3.81
C LEU A 60 -8.56 1.41 4.17
N LEU A 61 -7.86 2.35 4.82
CA LEU A 61 -6.40 2.31 4.94
C LEU A 61 -5.88 1.96 6.34
N ILE A 62 -6.70 2.13 7.38
CA ILE A 62 -6.25 1.99 8.78
C ILE A 62 -6.89 0.77 9.43
N VAL A 63 -8.22 0.73 9.48
CA VAL A 63 -9.00 -0.30 10.19
C VAL A 63 -8.72 -1.72 9.67
N PRO A 64 -8.70 -1.99 8.35
CA PRO A 64 -8.50 -3.35 7.86
C PRO A 64 -7.02 -3.77 7.84
N ASP A 65 -6.07 -2.84 7.97
CA ASP A 65 -4.64 -3.13 7.89
C ASP A 65 -4.01 -3.31 9.28
N HIS A 66 -3.86 -4.57 9.66
CA HIS A 66 -3.25 -4.94 10.93
C HIS A 66 -1.78 -4.58 11.07
N TYR A 67 -1.04 -4.32 9.99
CA TYR A 67 0.31 -3.78 10.14
C TYR A 67 0.27 -2.34 10.66
N VAL A 68 -0.66 -1.52 10.13
CA VAL A 68 -0.79 -0.12 10.52
C VAL A 68 -1.29 0.01 11.95
N PHE A 69 -2.43 -0.60 12.29
CA PHE A 69 -2.99 -0.40 13.63
C PHE A 69 -2.14 -1.06 14.72
N ARG A 70 -1.44 -2.17 14.45
CA ARG A 70 -0.50 -2.76 15.44
C ARG A 70 0.67 -1.83 15.73
N MET A 71 1.15 -1.09 14.74
CA MET A 71 2.19 -0.09 14.96
C MET A 71 1.67 1.07 15.82
N LEU A 72 0.47 1.57 15.57
CA LEU A 72 -0.15 2.62 16.40
C LEU A 72 -0.37 2.15 17.84
N TYR A 73 -0.88 0.92 18.01
CA TYR A 73 -1.05 0.30 19.31
C TYR A 73 0.27 0.14 20.06
N SER A 74 1.35 -0.21 19.36
CA SER A 74 2.70 -0.29 19.96
C SER A 74 3.19 1.05 20.54
N GLN A 75 2.63 2.18 20.09
CA GLN A 75 2.93 3.52 20.58
C GLN A 75 1.91 4.03 21.61
N GLY A 76 1.03 3.16 22.12
CA GLY A 76 0.06 3.48 23.16
C GLY A 76 -1.30 4.00 22.66
N VAL A 77 -1.58 3.92 21.36
CA VAL A 77 -2.90 4.27 20.83
C VAL A 77 -3.86 3.10 21.06
N PRO A 78 -4.95 3.26 21.84
CA PRO A 78 -5.90 2.17 22.09
C PRO A 78 -6.67 1.81 20.80
N MET A 79 -7.04 0.53 20.64
CA MET A 79 -7.71 0.03 19.43
C MET A 79 -9.09 0.66 19.24
N GLU A 80 -9.77 0.99 20.32
CA GLU A 80 -11.08 1.66 20.34
C GLU A 80 -11.01 3.06 19.73
N ALA A 81 -9.87 3.76 19.91
CA ALA A 81 -9.64 5.07 19.28
C ALA A 81 -9.42 4.96 17.76
N LEU A 82 -9.16 3.77 17.24
CA LEU A 82 -9.03 3.47 15.81
C LEU A 82 -10.33 2.89 15.22
N GLY A 83 -11.38 2.70 16.03
CA GLY A 83 -12.63 2.06 15.59
C GLY A 83 -12.53 0.53 15.46
N ILE A 84 -11.53 -0.09 16.09
CA ILE A 84 -11.33 -1.54 16.10
C ILE A 84 -11.94 -2.10 17.40
N PRO A 85 -12.84 -3.10 17.31
CA PRO A 85 -13.50 -3.70 18.48
C PRO A 85 -12.58 -4.59 19.32
#